data_AF-A0A133PBD8-F1
#
_entry.id   AF-A0A133PBD8-F1
#
_cell.length_a   1.000
_cell.length_b   1.000
_cell.length_c   1.000
_cell.angle_alpha   90.00
_cell.angle_beta   90.00
_cell.angle_gamma   90.00
#
_symmetry.space_group_name_H-M   'P 1'
#
loop_
_entity.id
_entity.type
_entity.pdbx_description
1 polymer ?
#
loop_
_entity_poly.entity_id
_entity_poly.type
_entity_poly.pdbx_seq_one_letter_code
_entity_poly.pdbx_strand_id
1 'polypeptide(L)'
;MSNNEYLDFDDYFNDETKVSKEDKAIIELETLLIGKMIEIREKKGLTQRELAELTGMKQPAIARLEKLQTIPHLTTLIKFLTPLGYKLSIVPIEN
;
A
#
# COMPACT_ATOMS: atom_id res chain seq x y z
N MET A 1 -19.84 -30.25 -8.40
CA MET A 1 -19.06 -29.24 -9.14
C MET A 1 -19.36 -27.91 -8.48
N SER A 2 -18.34 -27.20 -8.00
CA SER A 2 -18.53 -25.89 -7.38
C SER A 2 -18.95 -24.91 -8.47
N ASN A 3 -20.21 -24.46 -8.46
CA ASN A 3 -20.61 -23.29 -9.24
C ASN A 3 -19.96 -22.07 -8.56
N ASN A 4 -18.74 -21.73 -8.98
CA ASN A 4 -18.22 -20.40 -8.65
C ASN A 4 -18.90 -19.43 -9.60
N GLU A 5 -19.70 -18.52 -9.04
CA GLU A 5 -20.46 -17.51 -9.79
C GLU A 5 -19.55 -16.47 -10.48
N TYR A 6 -18.25 -16.48 -10.16
CA TYR A 6 -17.23 -15.55 -10.66
C TYR A 6 -16.12 -16.28 -11.43
N LEU A 7 -15.71 -15.68 -12.55
CA LEU A 7 -14.70 -16.25 -13.45
C LEU A 7 -13.26 -15.89 -13.04
N ASP A 8 -13.05 -14.69 -12.48
CA ASP A 8 -11.75 -14.22 -11.99
C ASP A 8 -11.88 -13.13 -10.90
N PHE A 9 -10.74 -12.58 -10.46
CA PHE A 9 -10.70 -11.51 -9.46
C PHE A 9 -11.33 -10.22 -9.95
N ASP A 10 -11.16 -9.87 -11.22
CA ASP A 10 -11.66 -8.60 -11.77
C ASP A 10 -13.19 -8.62 -11.81
N ASP A 11 -13.78 -9.77 -12.15
CA ASP A 11 -15.23 -10.01 -12.12
C ASP A 11 -15.80 -9.83 -10.70
N TYR A 12 -15.18 -10.46 -9.69
CA TYR A 12 -15.57 -10.31 -8.29
C TYR A 12 -15.36 -8.88 -7.76
N PHE A 13 -14.23 -8.27 -8.08
CA PHE A 13 -13.86 -6.94 -7.59
C PHE A 13 -14.78 -5.86 -8.17
N ASN A 14 -15.23 -6.02 -9.41
CA ASN A 14 -16.10 -5.05 -10.05
C ASN A 14 -17.58 -5.16 -9.64
N ASP A 15 -18.01 -6.29 -9.07
CA ASP A 15 -19.37 -6.48 -8.55
C ASP A 15 -19.65 -5.56 -7.34
N GLU A 16 -20.44 -4.50 -7.56
CA GLU A 16 -20.81 -3.52 -6.53
C GLU A 16 -21.64 -4.12 -5.38
N THR A 17 -22.22 -5.31 -5.56
CA THR A 17 -22.93 -6.02 -4.47
C THR A 17 -22.00 -6.75 -3.52
N LYS A 18 -20.74 -6.95 -3.92
CA LYS A 18 -19.69 -7.61 -3.13
C LYS A 18 -18.65 -6.64 -2.62
N VAL A 19 -18.26 -5.68 -3.46
CA VAL A 19 -17.26 -4.67 -3.13
C VAL A 19 -17.87 -3.29 -3.31
N SER A 20 -18.06 -2.57 -2.20
CA SER A 20 -18.63 -1.23 -2.23
C SER A 20 -17.71 -0.24 -2.96
N LYS A 21 -18.26 0.90 -3.39
CA LYS A 21 -17.45 1.99 -3.98
C LYS A 21 -16.42 2.53 -2.99
N GLU A 22 -16.76 2.59 -1.70
CA GLU A 22 -15.83 2.99 -0.65
C GLU A 22 -14.68 1.99 -0.50
N ASP A 23 -14.98 0.69 -0.50
CA ASP A 23 -13.95 -0.35 -0.40
C ASP A 23 -13.00 -0.33 -1.61
N LYS A 24 -13.55 -0.14 -2.83
CA LYS A 24 -12.73 0.05 -4.04
C LYS A 24 -11.77 1.22 -3.88
N ALA A 25 -12.28 2.38 -3.46
CA ALA A 25 -11.46 3.58 -3.27
C ALA A 25 -10.37 3.39 -2.19
N ILE A 26 -10.67 2.65 -1.11
CA ILE A 26 -9.69 2.30 -0.07
C ILE A 26 -8.60 1.41 -0.67
N ILE A 27 -8.97 0.34 -1.37
CA ILE A 27 -8.03 -0.63 -1.96
C ILE A 27 -7.13 0.04 -3.00
N GLU A 28 -7.69 0.91 -3.85
CA GLU A 28 -6.94 1.70 -4.82
C GLU A 28 -5.92 2.62 -4.13
N LEU A 29 -6.35 3.35 -3.09
CA LEU A 29 -5.47 4.24 -2.34
C LEU A 29 -4.34 3.49 -1.63
N GLU A 30 -4.65 2.36 -0.98
CA GLU A 30 -3.66 1.53 -0.30
C GLU A 30 -2.61 0.98 -1.27
N THR A 31 -3.06 0.47 -2.42
CA THR A 31 -2.18 -0.04 -3.48
C THR A 31 -1.27 1.05 -4.01
N LEU A 32 -1.83 2.23 -4.31
CA LEU A 32 -1.07 3.37 -4.80
C LEU A 32 -0.05 3.87 -3.76
N LEU A 33 -0.44 3.93 -2.49
CA LEU A 33 0.42 4.41 -1.42
C LEU A 33 1.60 3.47 -1.17
N ILE A 34 1.33 2.17 -1.04
CA ILE A 34 2.37 1.16 -0.82
C ILE A 34 3.28 1.06 -2.05
N GLY A 35 2.72 1.11 -3.26
CA GLY A 35 3.51 1.18 -4.50
C GLY A 35 4.50 2.34 -4.51
N LYS A 36 4.04 3.56 -4.18
CA LYS A 36 4.92 4.73 -4.08
C LYS A 36 6.00 4.56 -3.01
N MET A 37 5.68 3.94 -1.87
CA MET A 37 6.65 3.68 -0.81
C MET A 37 7.76 2.72 -1.26
N ILE A 38 7.40 1.66 -1.98
CA ILE A 38 8.35 0.72 -2.59
C ILE A 38 9.24 1.45 -3.60
N GLU A 39 8.65 2.23 -4.50
CA GLU A 39 9.42 3.01 -5.49
C GLU A 39 10.42 3.97 -4.83
N ILE A 40 10.03 4.66 -3.75
CA ILE A 40 10.92 5.57 -3.03
C ILE A 40 12.11 4.80 -2.46
N ARG A 41 11.87 3.62 -1.85
CA ARG A 41 12.94 2.75 -1.32
C ARG A 41 13.90 2.34 -2.44
N GLU A 42 13.35 1.86 -3.56
CA GLU A 42 14.12 1.35 -4.69
C GLU A 42 14.91 2.44 -5.42
N LYS A 43 14.32 3.63 -5.61
CA LYS A 43 15.01 4.80 -6.17
C LYS A 43 16.20 5.26 -5.32
N LYS A 44 16.18 4.97 -4.02
CA LYS A 44 17.32 5.21 -3.10
C LYS A 44 18.30 4.04 -3.03
N GLY A 45 18.06 2.94 -3.75
CA GLY A 45 18.92 1.76 -3.76
C GLY A 45 18.92 0.99 -2.43
N LEU A 46 17.90 1.14 -1.60
CA LEU A 46 17.85 0.53 -0.27
C LEU A 46 17.21 -0.86 -0.31
N THR A 47 17.84 -1.82 0.36
CA THR A 47 17.19 -3.06 0.77
C THR A 47 16.16 -2.81 1.88
N GLN A 48 15.24 -3.75 2.10
CA GLN A 48 14.30 -3.67 3.22
C GLN A 48 14.99 -3.62 4.58
N ARG A 49 16.18 -4.23 4.72
CA ARG A 49 16.98 -4.21 5.95
C ARG A 49 17.62 -2.85 6.17
N GLU A 50 18.22 -2.26 5.15
CA GLU A 50 18.80 -0.91 5.25
C GLU A 50 17.71 0.13 5.53
N LEU A 51 16.52 -0.04 4.93
CA LEU A 51 15.39 0.82 5.25
C LEU A 51 14.92 0.63 6.70
N ALA A 52 14.90 -0.60 7.21
CA ALA A 52 14.59 -0.88 8.61
C ALA A 52 15.55 -0.15 9.57
N GLU A 53 16.85 -0.22 9.27
CA GLU A 53 17.90 0.47 10.03
C GLU A 53 17.73 2.00 9.97
N LEU A 54 17.48 2.55 8.78
CA LEU A 54 17.29 3.98 8.57
C LEU A 54 16.04 4.55 9.28
N THR A 55 14.94 3.79 9.27
CA THR A 55 13.64 4.24 9.80
C THR A 55 13.40 3.85 11.25
N GLY A 56 14.24 2.96 11.81
CA GLY A 56 14.00 2.32 13.11
C GLY A 56 12.81 1.37 13.12
N MET A 57 12.29 0.98 11.94
CA MET A 57 11.22 0.00 11.81
C MET A 57 11.77 -1.43 11.81
N LYS A 58 10.93 -2.41 12.12
CA LYS A 58 11.34 -3.83 12.00
C LYS A 58 11.30 -4.25 10.53
N GLN A 59 12.35 -4.89 10.02
CA GLN A 59 12.38 -5.40 8.63
C GLN A 59 11.17 -6.29 8.28
N PRO A 60 10.68 -7.21 9.16
CA PRO A 60 9.48 -7.96 8.87
C PRO A 60 8.21 -7.10 8.73
N ALA A 61 8.16 -5.94 9.39
CA ALA A 61 7.04 -5.01 9.24
C ALA A 61 7.09 -4.31 7.86
N ILE A 62 8.27 -3.93 7.39
CA ILE A 62 8.47 -3.40 6.03
C ILE A 62 8.11 -4.48 5.00
N ALA A 63 8.58 -5.72 5.16
CA ALA A 63 8.29 -6.80 4.23
C ALA A 63 6.79 -7.11 4.11
N ARG A 64 6.03 -7.09 5.21
CA ARG A 64 4.57 -7.26 5.18
C ARG A 64 3.86 -6.08 4.54
N LEU A 65 4.32 -4.86 4.83
CA LEU A 65 3.81 -3.65 4.22
C LEU A 65 3.95 -3.70 2.69
N GLU A 66 5.14 -4.02 2.18
CA GLU A 66 5.41 -4.09 0.74
C GLU A 66 4.68 -5.24 0.03
N LYS A 67 4.17 -6.21 0.78
CA LYS A 67 3.36 -7.32 0.27
C LYS A 67 1.84 -7.09 0.40
N LEU A 68 1.40 -5.87 0.74
CA LEU A 68 -0.01 -5.55 1.00
C LEU A 68 -0.66 -6.45 2.07
N GLN A 69 0.14 -7.01 2.99
CA GLN A 69 -0.37 -7.90 4.05
C GLN A 69 -0.83 -7.15 5.29
N THR A 70 -0.45 -5.88 5.40
CA THR A 70 -0.81 -5.02 6.53
C THR A 70 -1.02 -3.60 6.05
N ILE A 71 -2.15 -3.02 6.42
CA ILE A 71 -2.45 -1.61 6.18
C ILE A 71 -1.57 -0.77 7.13
N PRO A 72 -0.75 0.16 6.62
CA PRO A 72 0.05 1.02 7.47
C PRO A 72 -0.85 2.02 8.21
N HIS A 73 -0.71 2.11 9.53
CA HIS A 73 -1.22 3.26 10.26
C HIS A 73 -0.47 4.53 9.82
N LEU A 74 -1.09 5.70 10.02
CA LEU A 74 -0.50 7.00 9.72
C LEU A 74 0.91 7.18 10.34
N THR A 75 1.10 6.66 11.56
CA THR A 75 2.41 6.68 12.23
C THR A 75 3.48 5.86 11.50
N THR A 76 3.10 4.73 10.90
CA THR A 76 4.00 3.90 10.07
C THR A 76 4.39 4.66 8.79
N LEU A 77 3.43 5.31 8.14
CA LEU A 77 3.70 6.13 6.95
C LEU A 77 4.71 7.24 7.25
N ILE A 78 4.50 7.98 8.34
CA ILE A 78 5.38 9.08 8.74
C ILE A 78 6.80 8.56 9.04
N LYS A 79 6.92 7.45 9.79
CA LYS A 79 8.21 6.82 10.12
C LYS A 79 8.96 6.31 8.88
N PHE A 80 8.22 5.83 7.88
CA PHE A 80 8.80 5.39 6.62
C PHE A 80 9.28 6.57 5.77
N LEU A 81 8.43 7.58 5.58
CA LEU A 81 8.66 8.66 4.61
C LEU A 81 9.66 9.71 5.11
N THR A 82 9.58 10.10 6.39
CA THR A 82 10.36 11.23 6.92
C THR A 82 11.88 11.02 6.80
N PRO A 83 12.45 9.86 7.18
CA PRO A 83 13.89 9.60 7.03
C PRO A 83 14.37 9.57 5.58
N LEU A 84 13.44 9.34 4.64
CA LEU A 84 13.71 9.32 3.22
C LEU A 84 13.60 10.72 2.58
N GLY A 85 13.19 11.74 3.34
CA GLY A 85 12.99 13.11 2.86
C GLY A 85 11.62 13.34 2.21
N TYR A 86 10.63 12.49 2.51
CA TYR A 86 9.28 12.58 1.98
C TYR A 86 8.27 12.91 3.09
N LYS A 87 7.12 13.44 2.70
CA LYS A 87 5.98 13.72 3.57
C LYS A 87 4.68 13.30 2.90
N LEU A 88 3.64 13.08 3.69
CA LEU A 88 2.28 12.95 3.19
C LEU A 88 1.69 14.34 2.95
N SER A 89 0.94 14.51 1.87
CA SER A 89 0.20 15.74 1.57
C SER A 89 -1.20 15.41 1.06
N ILE A 90 -2.17 16.23 1.45
CA ILE A 90 -3.52 16.20 0.88
C ILE A 90 -3.55 17.26 -0.21
N VAL A 91 -3.94 16.85 -1.41
CA VAL A 91 -4.02 17.71 -2.60
C VAL A 91 -5.43 17.66 -3.19
N PRO A 92 -5.87 18.68 -3.94
CA PRO A 92 -7.14 18.62 -4.67
C PRO A 92 -7.17 17.46 -5.66
N ILE A 93 -8.37 16.94 -5.92
CA ILE A 93 -8.60 16.01 -7.03
C ILE A 93 -8.63 16.84 -8.32
N GLU A 94 -7.74 16.53 -9.27
CA GLU A 94 -7.76 17.12 -10.61
C GLU A 94 -8.78 16.34 -11.45
N ASN A 95 -9.78 17.06 -11.98
CA ASN A 95 -10.82 16.54 -12.87
C ASN A 95 -10.42 16.67 -14.34
#